data_AF-A0A0Q4KAK8-F1
#
_entry.id   AF-A0A0Q4KAK8-F1
#
_cell.length_a   1.000
_cell.length_b   1.000
_cell.length_c   1.000
_cell.angle_alpha   90.00
_cell.angle_beta   90.00
_cell.angle_gamma   90.00
#
_symmetry.space_group_name_H-M   'P 1'
#
loop_
_entity.id
_entity.type
_entity.pdbx_description
1 polymer ?
#
loop_
_entity_poly.entity_id
_entity_poly.type
_entity_poly.pdbx_seq_one_letter_code
_entity_poly.pdbx_strand_id
1 'polypeptide(L)' 'MMTAMLTVRNIQAGARIHDIWSVNEDAEYHEAGNEGEQAGIAAALGSVRRIPERLPNTLPEDMKAA' A
#
# COMPACT_ATOMS: atom_id res chain seq x y z
N MET A 1 18.06 10.93 -0.19
CA MET A 1 17.65 10.68 -1.59
C MET A 1 18.80 10.10 -2.43
N MET A 2 19.13 8.82 -2.23
CA MET A 2 20.15 8.11 -2.99
C MET A 2 19.53 7.11 -4.00
N THR A 3 18.23 6.84 -3.86
CA THR A 3 17.44 5.85 -4.63
C THR A 3 17.63 6.00 -6.13
N ALA A 4 17.50 7.22 -6.69
CA ALA A 4 17.62 7.44 -8.13
C ALA A 4 19.02 7.03 -8.66
N MET A 5 20.10 7.43 -7.97
CA MET A 5 21.45 7.05 -8.38
C MET A 5 21.72 5.55 -8.26
N LEU A 6 21.20 4.89 -7.22
CA LEU A 6 21.39 3.45 -7.05
C LEU A 6 20.56 2.64 -8.06
N THR A 7 19.36 3.11 -8.41
CA THR A 7 18.56 2.52 -9.48
C THR A 7 19.28 2.56 -10.82
N VAL A 8 19.89 3.70 -11.18
CA VAL A 8 20.69 3.82 -12.41
C VAL A 8 21.86 2.82 -12.41
N ARG A 9 22.55 2.65 -11.27
CA ARG A 9 23.65 1.69 -11.14
C ARG A 9 23.19 0.23 -11.29
N ASN A 10 22.04 -0.14 -10.73
CA ASN A 10 21.45 -1.48 -10.93
C ASN A 10 21.13 -1.74 -12.40
N ILE A 11 20.60 -0.75 -13.12
CA ILE A 11 20.29 -0.87 -14.55
C ILE A 11 21.58 -1.06 -15.36
N GLN A 12 22.62 -0.24 -15.09
CA GLN A 12 23.91 -0.37 -15.77
C GLN A 12 24.60 -1.71 -15.50
N ALA A 13 24.45 -2.25 -14.29
CA ALA A 13 25.01 -3.55 -13.92
C ALA A 13 24.21 -4.74 -14.49
N GLY A 14 23.00 -4.52 -15.01
CA GLY A 14 22.10 -5.58 -15.46
C GLY A 14 21.66 -6.53 -14.33
N ALA A 15 21.90 -6.15 -13.08
CA ALA A 15 21.65 -6.96 -11.90
C ALA A 15 21.36 -6.07 -10.69
N ARG A 16 20.61 -6.60 -9.72
CA ARG A 16 20.29 -5.88 -8.48
C ARG A 16 21.46 -5.96 -7.51
N ILE A 17 22.45 -5.09 -7.69
CA ILE A 17 23.65 -4.98 -6.85
C ILE A 17 23.48 -4.04 -5.65
N HIS A 18 22.46 -3.17 -5.69
CA HIS A 18 22.09 -2.28 -4.60
C HIS A 18 20.65 -2.53 -4.16
N ASP A 19 20.42 -2.54 -2.85
CA ASP A 19 19.06 -2.46 -2.31
C ASP A 19 18.61 -1.00 -2.18
N ILE A 20 17.73 -0.60 -3.08
CA ILE A 20 17.23 0.77 -3.17
C ILE A 20 16.15 1.08 -2.11
N TRP A 21 15.68 0.08 -1.36
CA TRP A 21 14.68 0.25 -0.31
C TRP A 21 15.31 0.56 1.05
N SER A 22 16.51 0.05 1.32
CA SER A 22 17.25 0.29 2.57
C SER A 22 17.77 1.73 2.69
N VAL A 23 17.81 2.50 1.60
CA VAL A 23 18.32 3.89 1.62
C VAL A 23 17.40 4.90 2.29
N ASN A 24 16.17 4.51 2.63
CA ASN A 24 15.19 5.35 3.32
C ASN A 24 15.06 5.01 4.81
N GLU A 25 15.79 4.00 5.31
CA GLU A 25 15.71 3.55 6.71
C GLU A 25 16.41 4.52 7.69
N ASP A 26 17.28 5.39 7.19
CA ASP A 26 18.05 6.37 7.96
C ASP A 26 17.45 7.80 7.90
N ALA A 27 16.28 7.94 7.27
CA ALA A 27 15.46 9.13 7.49
C ALA A 27 14.67 8.88 8.77
N GLU A 28 15.22 9.31 9.92
CA GLU A 28 14.48 9.32 11.18
C GLU A 28 13.15 10.05 10.95
N TYR A 29 12.09 9.26 10.78
CA TYR A 29 10.74 9.75 10.72
C TYR A 29 10.35 9.98 12.19
N HIS A 30 10.54 11.21 12.68
CA HIS A 30 10.22 11.60 14.06
C HIS A 30 8.72 11.40 14.43
N GLU A 31 7.88 10.95 13.49
CA GLU A 31 6.46 10.65 13.67
C GLU A 31 6.16 9.14 13.71
N ALA A 32 7.16 8.26 13.72
CA ALA A 32 6.94 6.82 13.97
C ALA A 32 6.65 6.50 15.45
N GLY A 33 6.11 7.45 16.21
CA GLY A 33 5.76 7.27 17.61
C GLY A 33 4.36 6.70 17.76
N ASN A 34 4.23 5.40 18.07
CA ASN A 34 3.07 4.76 18.73
C ASN A 34 1.64 4.96 18.13
N GLU A 35 1.47 5.77 17.07
CA GLU A 35 0.18 6.18 16.51
C GLU A 35 -0.58 5.01 15.86
N GLY A 36 0.14 3.96 15.45
CA GLY A 36 -0.44 2.72 14.93
C GLY A 36 -0.62 1.60 15.95
N GLU A 37 0.05 1.66 17.11
CA GLU A 37 0.12 0.53 18.05
C GLU A 37 -1.07 0.52 19.03
N GLN A 38 -1.56 1.70 19.45
CA GLN A 38 -2.70 1.80 20.38
C GLN A 38 -4.08 1.70 19.69
N ALA A 39 -4.16 2.01 18.39
CA ALA A 39 -5.44 2.19 17.71
C ALA A 39 -5.95 0.91 17.01
N GLY A 40 -5.07 -0.09 16.82
CA GLY A 40 -5.39 -1.45 16.41
C GLY A 40 -6.32 -1.60 15.19
N ILE A 41 -7.00 -2.74 15.11
CA ILE A 41 -7.97 -3.09 14.05
C ILE A 41 -9.11 -2.05 13.98
N ALA A 42 -9.46 -1.41 15.10
CA ALA A 42 -10.56 -0.46 15.18
C ALA A 42 -10.30 0.84 14.37
N ALA A 43 -9.11 1.41 14.46
CA ALA A 43 -8.75 2.57 13.63
C ALA A 43 -8.61 2.19 12.15
N ALA A 44 -8.08 1.00 11.85
CA ALA A 44 -8.01 0.50 10.48
C ALA A 44 -9.41 0.32 9.85
N LEU A 45 -10.40 -0.12 10.62
CA LEU A 45 -11.80 -0.25 10.19
C LEU A 45 -12.53 1.10 10.07
N GLY A 46 -12.09 2.15 10.77
CA GLY A 46 -12.67 3.50 10.63
C GLY A 46 -12.29 4.20 9.32
N SER A 47 -11.17 3.80 8.70
CA SER A 47 -10.66 4.39 7.46
C SER A 47 -11.14 3.71 6.18
N VAL A 48 -11.98 2.67 6.27
CA VAL A 48 -12.50 2.01 5.07
C VAL A 48 -13.52 2.90 4.37
N ARG A 49 -13.22 3.28 3.12
CA ARG A 49 -14.17 3.97 2.24
C ARG A 49 -14.97 2.95 1.46
N ARG A 50 -16.28 3.18 1.28
CA ARG A 50 -17.11 2.33 0.43
C ARG A 50 -16.53 2.29 -0.99
N ILE A 51 -16.31 1.07 -1.48
CA ILE A 51 -15.97 0.81 -2.88
C ILE A 51 -17.14 0.09 -3.55
N PRO A 52 -17.32 0.24 -4.87
CA PRO A 52 -18.27 -0.57 -5.60
C PRO A 52 -17.96 -2.06 -5.43
N GLU A 53 -18.98 -2.85 -5.10
CA GLU A 53 -18.87 -4.30 -5.03
C GLU A 53 -19.30 -4.94 -6.35
N ARG A 54 -18.78 -6.15 -6.60
CA ARG A 54 -19.17 -6.95 -7.75
C ARG A 54 -20.65 -7.30 -7.62
N LEU A 55 -21.43 -7.04 -8.68
CA LEU A 55 -22.81 -7.50 -8.75
C LEU A 55 -22.87 -9.04 -8.68
N PRO A 56 -23.82 -9.61 -7.90
CA PRO A 56 -24.00 -11.05 -7.86
C PRO A 56 -24.40 -11.59 -9.25
N ASN A 57 -24.01 -12.83 -9.55
CA ASN A 57 -24.34 -13.50 -10.83
C ASN A 57 -25.83 -13.82 -10.98
N THR A 58 -26.63 -13.58 -9.96
CA THR A 58 -28.07 -13.75 -9.97
C THR A 58 -28.71 -12.38 -9.92
N LEU A 59 -29.58 -12.10 -10.89
CA LEU A 59 -30.47 -10.95 -10.79
C LEU A 59 -31.33 -11.11 -9.52
N PRO A 60 -31.53 -10.04 -8.75
CA PRO A 60 -32.47 -10.08 -7.63
C PRO A 60 -33.88 -10.32 -8.18
N GLU A 61 -34.73 -11.02 -7.40
CA GLU A 61 -36.03 -11.56 -7.86
C GLU A 61 -36.97 -10.48 -8.42
N ASP A 62 -36.85 -9.25 -7.94
CA ASP A 62 -37.57 -8.06 -8.39
C ASP A 62 -37.17 -7.59 -9.79
N MET A 63 -35.96 -7.94 -10.27
CA MET A 63 -35.50 -7.66 -11.64
C MET A 63 -35.79 -8.79 -12.65
N LYS A 64 -36.31 -9.93 -12.22
CA LYS A 64 -36.58 -11.08 -13.11
C LYS A 64 -37.91 -11.02 -13.85
N ALA A 65 -38.76 -10.02 -13.57
CA ALA A 65 -40.14 -9.94 -14.05
C ALA A 65 -40.42 -8.76 -15.02
N ALA A 66 -39.40 -8.23 -15.69
CA ALA A 66 -39.53 -7.25 -16.78
C ALA A 66 -39.09 -7.86 -18.11
#